data_AF-A0A6G1AQ91-F1
#
_entry.id   AF-A0A6G1AQ91-F1
#
_cell.length_a   1.000
_cell.length_b   1.000
_cell.length_c   1.000
_cell.angle_alpha   90.00
_cell.angle_beta   90.00
_cell.angle_gamma   90.00
#
_symmetry.space_group_name_H-M   'P 1'
#
loop_
_entity.id
_entity.type
_entity.pdbx_description
1 polymer ?
#
loop_
_entity_poly.entity_id
_entity_poly.type
_entity_poly.pdbx_seq_one_letter_code
_entity_poly.pdbx_strand_id
1 'polypeptide(L)'
;NAITKMQSQIDATTARIDKAEQHISGIEDKIMENNEAVKRIGGKGKDYHKEIRELSDLLKRSNTSIIRVPEDEEREKRTEYLCEQIITENFPNLEKDTDVKIQEAQRTPIRFKKKKTPS
;
A
#
# COMPACT_ATOMS: atom_id res chain seq x y z
N ASN A 1 -69.40 13.69 -12.33
CA ASN A 1 -68.47 13.85 -11.18
C ASN A 1 -67.08 13.25 -11.46
N ALA A 2 -66.47 13.52 -12.63
CA ALA A 2 -65.17 12.97 -13.05
C ALA A 2 -64.01 13.99 -12.90
N ILE A 3 -64.33 15.28 -13.04
CA ILE A 3 -63.38 16.39 -12.89
C ILE A 3 -62.77 16.41 -11.48
N THR A 4 -63.61 16.25 -10.44
CA THR A 4 -63.20 16.16 -9.03
C THR A 4 -62.25 14.98 -8.75
N LYS A 5 -62.51 13.82 -9.38
CA LYS A 5 -61.64 12.64 -9.28
C LYS A 5 -60.28 12.90 -9.90
N MET A 6 -60.24 13.55 -11.07
CA MET A 6 -58.98 13.93 -11.73
C MET A 6 -58.18 14.93 -10.88
N GLN A 7 -58.85 15.93 -10.29
CA GLN A 7 -58.22 16.91 -9.40
C GLN A 7 -57.57 16.24 -8.18
N SER A 8 -58.30 15.34 -7.49
CA SER A 8 -57.73 14.60 -6.36
C SER A 8 -56.53 13.73 -6.75
N GLN A 9 -56.53 13.14 -7.96
CA GLN A 9 -55.38 12.37 -8.45
C GLN A 9 -54.18 13.27 -8.77
N ILE A 10 -54.41 14.47 -9.29
CA ILE A 10 -53.35 15.47 -9.52
C ILE A 10 -52.74 15.86 -8.18
N ASP A 11 -53.54 16.24 -7.19
CA ASP A 11 -53.05 16.64 -5.86
C ASP A 11 -52.24 15.52 -5.19
N ALA A 12 -52.73 14.28 -5.28
CA ALA A 12 -52.02 13.12 -4.77
C ALA A 12 -50.69 12.87 -5.50
N THR A 13 -50.62 13.18 -6.80
CA THR A 13 -49.38 13.04 -7.58
C THR A 13 -48.39 14.15 -7.23
N THR A 14 -48.84 15.39 -7.10
CA THR A 14 -48.02 16.53 -6.68
C THR A 14 -47.39 16.27 -5.31
N ALA A 15 -48.17 15.84 -4.31
CA ALA A 15 -47.64 15.52 -3.00
C ALA A 15 -46.59 14.38 -3.02
N ARG A 16 -46.72 13.42 -3.94
CA ARG A 16 -45.72 12.36 -4.14
C ARG A 16 -44.45 12.90 -4.79
N ILE A 17 -44.56 13.85 -5.71
CA ILE A 17 -43.42 14.53 -6.34
C ILE A 17 -42.67 15.33 -5.28
N ASP A 18 -43.35 16.18 -4.50
CA ASP A 18 -42.73 16.99 -3.44
C ASP A 18 -41.97 16.12 -2.44
N LYS A 19 -42.56 14.98 -2.04
CA LYS A 19 -41.91 14.01 -1.16
C LYS A 19 -40.68 13.37 -1.81
N ALA A 20 -40.75 13.05 -3.10
CA ALA A 20 -39.62 12.50 -3.83
C ALA A 20 -38.49 13.52 -3.97
N GLU A 21 -38.79 14.79 -4.24
CA GLU A 21 -37.81 15.88 -4.32
C GLU A 21 -37.08 16.08 -3.00
N GLN A 22 -37.80 16.12 -1.87
CA GLN A 22 -37.17 16.19 -0.54
C GLN A 22 -36.27 14.99 -0.27
N HIS A 23 -36.69 13.79 -0.67
CA HIS A 23 -35.89 12.58 -0.51
C HIS A 23 -34.63 12.60 -1.40
N ILE A 24 -34.73 13.12 -2.63
CA ILE A 24 -33.59 13.29 -3.54
C ILE A 24 -32.58 14.28 -2.94
N SER A 25 -33.04 15.45 -2.46
CA SER A 25 -32.16 16.41 -1.78
C SER A 25 -31.44 15.79 -0.58
N GLY A 26 -32.14 15.00 0.23
CA GLY A 26 -31.51 14.27 1.34
C GLY A 26 -30.52 13.18 0.91
N ILE A 27 -30.66 12.61 -0.29
CA ILE A 27 -29.67 11.69 -0.87
C ILE A 27 -28.44 12.46 -1.37
N GLU A 28 -28.65 13.60 -2.04
CA GLU A 28 -27.57 14.45 -2.55
C GLU A 28 -26.63 14.90 -1.42
N ASP A 29 -27.21 15.33 -0.28
CA ASP A 29 -26.44 15.69 0.91
C ASP A 29 -25.56 14.54 1.42
N LYS A 30 -26.12 13.32 1.49
CA LYS A 30 -25.38 12.11 1.90
C LYS A 30 -24.28 11.74 0.91
N ILE A 31 -24.51 11.91 -0.38
CA ILE A 31 -23.49 11.67 -1.42
C ILE A 31 -22.33 12.63 -1.24
N MET A 32 -22.61 13.90 -0.98
CA MET A 32 -21.58 14.91 -0.71
C MET A 32 -20.76 14.56 0.54
N GLU A 33 -21.41 14.19 1.65
CA GLU A 33 -20.73 13.74 2.87
C GLU A 33 -19.82 12.53 2.60
N ASN A 34 -20.34 11.52 1.89
CA ASN A 34 -19.59 10.32 1.56
C ASN A 34 -18.38 10.61 0.66
N ASN A 35 -18.53 11.51 -0.32
CA ASN A 35 -17.42 11.93 -1.18
C ASN A 35 -16.28 12.58 -0.37
N GLU A 36 -16.61 13.44 0.59
CA GLU A 36 -15.62 14.04 1.48
C GLU A 36 -14.97 12.99 2.41
N ALA A 37 -15.74 12.01 2.89
CA ALA A 37 -15.19 10.88 3.65
C ALA A 37 -14.20 10.05 2.83
N VAL A 38 -14.54 9.72 1.57
CA VAL A 38 -13.66 8.99 0.65
C VAL A 38 -12.37 9.76 0.37
N LYS A 39 -12.45 11.08 0.15
CA LYS A 39 -11.25 11.93 0.00
C LYS A 39 -10.34 11.88 1.23
N ARG A 40 -10.92 11.97 2.43
CA ARG A 40 -10.15 11.86 3.69
C ARG A 40 -9.47 10.49 3.84
N ILE A 41 -10.17 9.40 3.52
CA ILE A 41 -9.59 8.05 3.55
C ILE A 41 -8.43 7.93 2.56
N GLY A 42 -8.62 8.43 1.33
CA GLY A 42 -7.57 8.45 0.32
C GLY A 42 -6.34 9.27 0.73
N GLY A 43 -6.56 10.42 1.38
CA GLY A 43 -5.48 11.23 1.97
C GLY A 43 -4.68 10.45 3.02
N LYS A 44 -5.36 9.89 4.04
CA LYS A 44 -4.73 9.08 5.08
C LYS A 44 -3.94 7.90 4.50
N GLY A 45 -4.46 7.24 3.47
CA GLY A 45 -3.76 6.15 2.79
C GLY A 45 -2.42 6.59 2.18
N LYS A 46 -2.35 7.80 1.61
CA LYS A 46 -1.09 8.36 1.08
C LYS A 46 -0.11 8.69 2.20
N ASP A 47 -0.60 9.24 3.31
CA ASP A 47 0.22 9.59 4.47
C ASP A 47 0.83 8.33 5.11
N TYR A 48 0.03 7.30 5.35
CA TYR A 48 0.53 6.01 5.86
C TYR A 48 1.53 5.36 4.90
N HIS A 49 1.28 5.41 3.59
CA HIS A 49 2.23 4.87 2.62
C HIS A 49 3.58 5.61 2.67
N LYS A 50 3.57 6.94 2.85
CA LYS A 50 4.78 7.73 3.03
C LYS A 50 5.52 7.35 4.31
N GLU A 51 4.81 7.29 5.43
CA GLU A 51 5.38 6.91 6.74
C GLU A 51 5.98 5.50 6.73
N ILE A 52 5.28 4.52 6.13
CA ILE A 52 5.80 3.15 5.96
C ILE A 52 7.10 3.15 5.16
N ARG A 53 7.19 3.97 4.10
CA ARG A 53 8.41 4.08 3.30
C ARG A 53 9.55 4.64 4.14
N GLU A 54 9.33 5.75 4.85
CA GLU A 54 10.34 6.39 5.69
C GLU A 54 10.84 5.45 6.81
N LEU A 55 9.93 4.75 7.49
CA LEU A 55 10.28 3.74 8.48
C LEU A 55 11.04 2.56 7.85
N SER A 56 10.63 2.11 6.66
CA SER A 56 11.34 1.03 5.96
C SER A 56 12.76 1.44 5.56
N ASP A 57 12.95 2.68 5.13
CA ASP A 57 14.26 3.22 4.74
C ASP A 57 15.16 3.38 5.97
N LEU A 58 14.60 3.82 7.12
CA LEU A 58 15.31 3.87 8.39
C LEU A 58 15.78 2.49 8.85
N LEU A 59 14.92 1.48 8.79
CA LEU A 59 15.26 0.10 9.17
C LEU A 59 16.31 -0.54 8.24
N LYS A 60 16.35 -0.12 6.97
CA LYS A 60 17.30 -0.63 5.98
C LYS A 60 18.59 0.16 5.90
N ARG A 61 18.74 1.25 6.65
CA ARG A 61 19.87 2.18 6.53
C ARG A 61 21.24 1.51 6.76
N SER A 62 21.31 0.50 7.62
CA SER A 62 22.51 -0.29 7.88
C SER A 62 22.67 -1.51 6.97
N ASN A 63 21.66 -1.82 6.15
CA ASN A 63 21.65 -3.04 5.35
C ASN A 63 22.46 -2.83 4.08
N THR A 64 23.35 -3.78 3.77
CA THR A 64 24.15 -3.79 2.54
C THR A 64 23.71 -4.95 1.65
N SER A 65 23.55 -4.70 0.35
CA SER A 65 23.20 -5.74 -0.63
C SER A 65 24.45 -6.18 -1.38
N ILE A 66 24.84 -7.45 -1.23
CA ILE A 66 25.88 -8.07 -2.03
C ILE A 66 25.22 -8.79 -3.21
N ILE A 67 25.64 -8.44 -4.43
CA ILE A 67 25.08 -8.98 -5.66
C ILE A 67 26.09 -9.87 -6.38
N ARG A 68 25.59 -10.72 -7.30
CA ARG A 68 26.40 -11.65 -8.11
C ARG A 68 27.11 -12.75 -7.31
N VAL A 69 26.66 -13.02 -6.09
CA VAL A 69 27.10 -14.16 -5.28
C VAL A 69 26.45 -15.45 -5.81
N PRO A 70 27.24 -16.47 -6.22
CA PRO A 70 26.73 -17.77 -6.64
C PRO A 70 25.93 -18.46 -5.52
N GLU A 71 24.85 -19.16 -5.87
CA GLU A 71 24.01 -19.83 -4.86
C GLU A 71 24.69 -21.03 -4.21
N ASP A 72 25.56 -21.73 -4.95
CA ASP A 72 26.23 -22.93 -4.44
C ASP A 72 27.24 -22.59 -3.32
N GLU A 73 27.91 -21.43 -3.41
CA GLU A 73 28.83 -20.95 -2.37
C GLU A 73 28.13 -20.68 -1.03
N GLU A 74 26.88 -20.22 -1.05
CA GLU A 74 26.06 -20.00 0.15
C GLU A 74 25.45 -21.30 0.70
N ARG A 75 25.26 -22.34 -0.12
CA ARG A 75 24.79 -23.64 0.40
C ARG A 75 25.89 -24.39 1.13
N GLU A 76 27.13 -24.21 0.69
CA GLU A 76 28.31 -24.83 1.30
C GLU A 76 28.76 -24.11 2.58
N LYS A 77 28.62 -22.79 2.64
CA LYS A 77 29.05 -21.94 3.76
C LYS A 77 27.90 -21.08 4.28
N ARG A 78 27.85 -20.79 5.58
CA ARG A 78 26.86 -19.83 6.12
C ARG A 78 27.01 -18.46 5.45
N THR A 79 25.89 -17.76 5.25
CA THR A 79 25.86 -16.47 4.55
C THR A 79 26.70 -15.40 5.27
N GLU A 80 26.79 -15.43 6.60
CA GLU A 80 27.64 -14.51 7.37
C GLU A 80 29.12 -14.73 7.04
N TYR A 81 29.56 -15.98 6.98
CA TYR A 81 30.95 -16.33 6.68
C TYR A 81 31.33 -15.90 5.27
N LEU A 82 30.41 -16.03 4.31
CA LEU A 82 30.62 -15.56 2.94
C LEU A 82 30.78 -14.03 2.88
N CYS A 83 29.97 -13.29 3.65
CA CYS A 83 30.12 -11.84 3.78
C CYS A 83 31.48 -11.46 4.39
N GLU A 84 31.95 -12.15 5.42
CA GLU A 84 33.27 -11.95 6.02
C GLU A 84 34.38 -12.19 4.98
N GLN A 85 34.35 -13.31 4.26
CA GLN A 85 35.32 -13.60 3.19
C GLN A 85 35.37 -12.48 2.15
N ILE A 86 34.22 -12.01 1.67
CA ILE A 86 34.14 -10.93 0.68
C ILE A 86 34.76 -9.65 1.23
N ILE A 87 34.50 -9.30 2.50
CA ILE A 87 35.07 -8.11 3.15
C ILE A 87 36.59 -8.25 3.27
N THR A 88 37.11 -9.37 3.77
CA THR A 88 38.55 -9.55 3.96
C THR A 88 39.31 -9.60 2.63
N GLU A 89 38.75 -10.21 1.59
CA GLU A 89 39.38 -10.30 0.26
C GLU A 89 39.41 -8.95 -0.48
N ASN A 90 38.35 -8.13 -0.35
CA ASN A 90 38.22 -6.89 -1.12
C ASN A 90 38.57 -5.62 -0.32
N PHE A 91 38.40 -5.66 1.00
CA PHE A 91 38.54 -4.51 1.90
C PHE A 91 39.35 -4.86 3.18
N PRO A 92 40.60 -5.32 3.05
CA PRO A 92 41.40 -5.83 4.18
C PRO A 92 41.71 -4.80 5.29
N ASN A 93 41.54 -3.50 5.01
CA ASN A 93 41.71 -2.44 6.01
C ASN A 93 40.42 -2.16 6.78
N LEU A 94 39.25 -2.48 6.21
CA LEU A 94 37.95 -2.23 6.83
C LEU A 94 37.77 -3.05 8.12
N GLU A 95 38.29 -4.28 8.12
CA GLU A 95 38.29 -5.19 9.26
C GLU A 95 39.23 -4.73 10.39
N LYS A 96 40.31 -4.00 10.04
CA LYS A 96 41.30 -3.51 11.03
C LYS A 96 40.88 -2.20 11.66
N ASP A 97 40.27 -1.32 10.87
CA ASP A 97 39.95 0.05 11.26
C ASP A 97 38.54 0.19 11.87
N THR A 98 37.71 -0.86 11.77
CA THR A 98 36.30 -0.83 12.21
C THR A 98 35.86 -2.17 12.81
N ASP A 99 35.12 -2.14 13.92
CA ASP A 99 34.45 -3.31 14.52
C ASP A 99 33.20 -3.69 13.71
N VAL A 100 33.40 -4.10 12.45
CA VAL A 100 32.31 -4.50 11.55
C VAL A 100 31.67 -5.78 12.08
N LYS A 101 30.48 -5.64 12.65
CA LYS A 101 29.67 -6.78 13.13
C LYS A 101 28.50 -7.03 12.19
N ILE A 102 28.42 -8.26 11.68
CA ILE A 102 27.27 -8.73 10.91
C ILE A 102 26.21 -9.20 11.92
N GLN A 103 25.05 -8.54 11.93
CA GLN A 103 23.93 -8.95 12.79
C GLN A 103 23.17 -10.14 12.19
N GLU A 104 22.93 -10.11 10.88
CA GLU A 104 22.23 -11.14 10.12
C GLU A 104 22.69 -11.05 8.67
N ALA A 105 22.87 -12.20 8.02
CA ALA A 105 23.07 -12.26 6.57
C ALA A 105 22.13 -13.32 5.99
N GLN A 106 21.45 -12.97 4.90
CA GLN A 106 20.53 -13.89 4.24
C GLN A 106 20.42 -13.60 2.74
N ARG A 107 20.25 -14.64 1.94
CA ARG A 107 19.81 -14.49 0.55
C ARG A 107 18.45 -13.80 0.51
N THR A 108 18.32 -12.77 -0.33
CA THR A 108 16.99 -12.25 -0.66
C THR A 108 16.24 -13.31 -1.49
N PRO A 109 15.06 -13.77 -1.05
CA PRO A 109 14.31 -14.78 -1.79
C PRO A 109 14.01 -14.32 -3.23
N ILE A 110 14.25 -15.20 -4.21
CA ILE A 110 13.89 -14.94 -5.60
C ILE A 110 12.36 -14.89 -5.69
N ARG A 111 11.80 -13.69 -5.88
CA ARG A 111 10.36 -13.53 -6.12
C ARG A 111 10.04 -14.02 -7.53
N PHE A 112 9.54 -15.25 -7.65
CA PHE A 112 8.88 -15.71 -8.87
C PHE A 112 7.65 -14.82 -9.13
N LYS A 113 7.71 -13.94 -10.12
CA LYS A 113 6.53 -13.21 -10.57
C LYS A 113 5.57 -14.23 -11.19
N LYS A 114 4.40 -14.44 -10.58
CA LYS A 114 3.31 -15.17 -11.24
C LYS A 114 3.00 -14.44 -12.54
N LYS A 115 3.10 -15.14 -13.68
CA LYS A 115 2.70 -14.61 -14.99
C LYS A 115 1.25 -14.11 -14.85
N LYS A 116 1.00 -12.84 -15.17
CA LYS A 116 -0.37 -12.35 -15.31
C LYS A 116 -0.98 -13.13 -16.48
N THR A 117 -1.90 -14.04 -16.21
CA THR A 117 -2.82 -14.54 -17.24
C THR A 117 -3.60 -13.35 -17.76
N PRO A 118 -3.63 -13.09 -19.08
CA PRO A 118 -4.50 -12.07 -19.64
C PRO A 118 -5.94 -12.50 -19.35
N SER A 119 -6.70 -11.62 -18.70
CA SER A 119 -8.17 -11.68 -18.60
C SER A 119 -8.79 -11.17 -19.89
#